data_AF-A0A074LMS6-F1
#
_entry.id   AF-A0A074LMS6-F1
#
_cell.length_a   1.000
_cell.length_b   1.000
_cell.length_c   1.000
_cell.angle_alpha   90.00
_cell.angle_beta   90.00
_cell.angle_gamma   90.00
#
_symmetry.space_group_name_H-M   'P 1'
#
loop_
_entity.id
_entity.type
_entity.pdbx_description
1 polymer ?
#
loop_
_entity_poly.entity_id
_entity_poly.type
_entity_poly.pdbx_seq_one_letter_code
_entity_poly.pdbx_strand_id
1 'polypeptide(L)' 'MQVLIVVILLILGWILSEVQNRHLTKPFLSRRGFAFVSFASFFFFMFGAFVSLRVLFEKLF' A
#
# COMPACT_ATOMS: atom_id res chain seq x y z
N MET A 1 -14.28 -4.59 3.13
CA MET A 1 -13.72 -3.64 4.13
C MET A 1 -12.20 -3.51 4.05
N GLN A 2 -11.42 -4.60 4.06
CA GLN A 2 -9.93 -4.51 4.06
C GLN A 2 -9.35 -3.78 2.83
N VAL A 3 -9.85 -4.08 1.63
CA VAL A 3 -9.41 -3.40 0.38
C VAL A 3 -9.69 -1.89 0.45
N LEU A 4 -10.83 -1.49 1.01
CA LEU A 4 -11.20 -0.08 1.18
C LEU A 4 -10.21 0.64 2.11
N ILE A 5 -9.80 -0.01 3.21
CA ILE A 5 -8.78 0.53 4.14
C ILE A 5 -7.45 0.72 3.40
N VAL A 6 -7.03 -0.27 2.60
CA VAL A 6 -5.78 -0.16 1.80
C VAL A 6 -5.84 1.01 0.83
N VAL A 7 -6.97 1.20 0.13
CA VAL A 7 -7.17 2.33 -0.79
C VAL A 7 -7.10 3.67 -0.05
N ILE A 8 -7.74 3.79 1.12
CA ILE A 8 -7.70 5.00 1.94
C ILE A 8 -6.25 5.31 2.38
N LEU A 9 -5.51 4.30 2.83
CA LEU A 9 -4.11 4.47 3.24
C LEU A 9 -3.20 4.89 2.07
N LEU A 10 -3.42 4.35 0.88
CA LEU A 10 -2.70 4.74 -0.33
C LEU A 10 -2.96 6.21 -0.70
N ILE A 11 -4.21 6.67 -0.62
CA ILE A 11 -4.58 8.07 -0.89
C ILE A 11 -3.95 9.00 0.15
N LEU A 12 -4.03 8.65 1.45
CA LEU A 12 -3.43 9.42 2.53
C LEU A 12 -1.91 9.55 2.37
N GLY A 13 -1.23 8.44 2.08
CA GLY A 13 0.21 8.47 1.85
C GLY A 13 0.58 9.29 0.61
N TRP A 14 -0.23 9.24 -0.45
CA TRP A 14 -0.01 10.08 -1.64
C TRP A 14 -0.09 11.57 -1.31
N ILE A 15 -1.14 11.98 -0.58
CA ILE A 15 -1.30 13.38 -0.13
C ILE A 15 -0.11 13.81 0.74
N LEU A 16 0.32 12.96 1.68
CA LEU A 16 1.50 13.23 2.52
C LEU A 16 2.78 13.37 1.69
N SER A 17 2.95 12.53 0.66
CA SER A 17 4.08 12.65 -0.27
C SER A 17 4.06 13.99 -0.99
N GLU A 18 2.90 14.48 -1.41
CA GLU A 18 2.79 15.82 -2.03
C GLU A 18 3.11 16.96 -1.07
N VAL A 19 2.60 16.88 0.15
CA VAL A 19 2.87 17.87 1.18
C VAL A 19 4.36 17.90 1.49
N GLN A 20 4.99 16.74 1.68
CA GLN A 20 6.45 16.65 1.90
C GLN A 20 7.23 17.25 0.72
N ASN A 21 6.85 16.94 -0.51
CA ASN A 21 7.57 17.40 -1.69
C ASN A 21 7.43 18.91 -1.93
N ARG A 22 6.35 19.53 -1.42
CA ARG A 22 6.13 20.99 -1.49
C ARG A 22 6.76 21.76 -0.34
N HIS A 23 6.76 21.20 0.87
CA HIS A 23 7.15 21.92 2.09
C HIS A 23 8.55 21.58 2.62
N LEU A 24 9.14 20.45 2.22
CA LEU A 24 10.49 20.07 2.65
C LEU A 24 11.49 20.32 1.53
N THR A 25 12.56 21.07 1.84
CA THR A 25 13.72 21.26 0.95
C THR A 25 14.45 19.95 0.68
N LYS A 26 14.31 18.96 1.56
CA LYS A 26 14.86 17.60 1.40
C LYS A 26 13.83 16.58 1.91
N PRO A 27 12.94 16.06 1.04
CA PRO A 27 11.91 15.13 1.47
C PRO A 27 12.51 13.81 1.92
N PHE A 28 11.89 13.19 2.93
CA PHE A 28 12.34 11.90 3.49
C PHE A 28 12.27 10.78 2.44
N LEU A 29 11.27 10.84 1.58
CA LEU A 29 11.06 9.92 0.47
C LEU A 29 10.71 10.73 -0.78
N SER A 30 11.36 10.43 -1.90
CA SER A 30 10.96 11.04 -3.18
C SER A 30 9.58 10.52 -3.60
N ARG A 31 8.86 11.29 -4.43
CA ARG A 31 7.58 10.85 -5.05
C ARG A 31 7.67 9.44 -5.67
N ARG A 32 8.80 9.15 -6.32
CA ARG A 32 9.08 7.83 -6.91
C ARG A 32 9.30 6.76 -5.85
N GLY A 33 10.02 7.08 -4.79
CA GLY A 33 10.20 6.19 -3.64
C GLY A 33 8.86 5.86 -2.96
N PHE A 34 7.99 6.85 -2.80
CA PHE A 34 6.65 6.65 -2.26
C PHE A 34 5.82 5.72 -3.14
N ALA A 35 5.76 6.01 -4.45
CA ALA A 35 5.04 5.15 -5.40
C ALA A 35 5.56 3.70 -5.38
N PHE A 36 6.88 3.51 -5.31
CA PHE A 36 7.50 2.18 -5.23
C PHE A 36 7.11 1.43 -3.94
N VAL A 37 7.20 2.09 -2.78
CA VAL A 37 6.82 1.50 -1.49
C VAL A 37 5.33 1.16 -1.49
N SER A 38 4.47 2.08 -1.92
CA SER A 38 3.03 1.84 -2.04
C SER A 38 2.69 0.67 -2.95
N PHE A 39 3.35 0.56 -4.10
CA PHE A 39 3.14 -0.54 -5.03
C PHE A 39 3.60 -1.88 -4.43
N ALA A 40 4.78 -1.91 -3.80
CA ALA A 40 5.27 -3.10 -3.12
C ALA A 40 4.32 -3.55 -1.99
N SER A 41 3.88 -2.61 -1.14
CA SER A 41 2.92 -2.89 -0.06
C SER A 41 1.60 -3.45 -0.58
N PHE A 42 1.07 -2.89 -1.68
CA PHE A 42 -0.13 -3.39 -2.31
C PHE A 42 0.06 -4.81 -2.86
N PHE A 43 1.21 -5.10 -3.48
CA PHE A 43 1.52 -6.42 -4.01
C PHE A 43 1.60 -7.47 -2.91
N PHE A 44 2.27 -7.17 -1.79
CA PHE A 44 2.31 -8.05 -0.63
C PHE A 44 0.93 -8.29 -0.01
N PHE A 45 0.09 -7.25 0.07
CA PHE A 45 -1.29 -7.39 0.55
C PHE A 45 -2.10 -8.34 -0.34
N MET A 46 -2.03 -8.17 -1.66
CA MET A 46 -2.73 -9.05 -2.62
C MET A 46 -2.23 -10.48 -2.52
N PHE A 47 -0.91 -10.70 -2.43
CA PHE A 47 -0.33 -12.03 -2.28
C PHE A 47 -0.78 -12.70 -0.97
N GLY A 48 -0.75 -11.97 0.15
CA GLY A 48 -1.23 -12.47 1.44
C GLY A 48 -2.73 -12.80 1.42
N ALA A 49 -3.55 -12.00 0.74
CA ALA A 49 -4.97 -12.29 0.54
C ALA A 49 -5.19 -13.57 -0.30
N PHE A 50 -4.42 -13.75 -1.36
CA PHE A 50 -4.47 -14.97 -2.19
C PHE A 50 -4.07 -16.23 -1.42
N VAL A 51 -2.98 -16.16 -0.64
CA VAL A 51 -2.55 -17.29 0.21
C VAL A 51 -3.62 -17.61 1.25
N SER A 52 -4.20 -16.59 1.87
CA SER A 52 -5.25 -16.76 2.88
C SER A 52 -6.51 -17.40 2.30
N LEU A 53 -6.90 -17.03 1.07
CA LEU A 53 -8.00 -17.67 0.34
C LEU A 53 -7.68 -19.14 0.03
N ARG A 54 -6.48 -19.44 -0.46
CA ARG A 54 -6.06 -20.82 -0.74
C ARG A 54 -6.12 -21.70 0.51
N VAL A 55 -5.60 -21.22 1.64
CA VAL A 55 -5.65 -21.95 2.92
C VAL A 55 -7.09 -22.16 3.38
N LEU A 56 -7.98 -21.19 3.16
CA LEU A 56 -9.40 -21.34 3.48
C LEU A 56 -10.05 -22.45 2.64
N PHE A 57 -9.77 -22.49 1.33
CA PHE A 57 -10.31 -23.52 0.43
C PHE A 57 -9.74 -24.92 0.72
N GLU A 58 -8.43 -25.05 1.00
CA GLU A 58 -7.80 -26.32 1.38
C GLU A 58 -8.24 -26.83 2.77
N LYS A 59 -8.83 -25.99 3.62
CA LYS A 59 -9.38 -26.41 4.92
C LYS A 59 -10.88 -26.70 4.90
N LEU A 60 -11.61 -26.22 3.89
CA LEU A 60 -13.06 -26.41 3.77
C LEU A 60 -13.45 -27.63 2.92
N PHE A 61 -12.58 -28.06 2.01
CA PHE A 61 -12.70 -29.27 1.20
C PHE A 61 -11.70 -30.33 1.65
#